data_AF-A0A8K0G8N1-F1
#
_entry.id   AF-A0A8K0G8N1-F1
#
_cell.length_a   1.000
_cell.length_b   1.000
_cell.length_c   1.000
_cell.angle_alpha   90.00
_cell.angle_beta   90.00
_cell.angle_gamma   90.00
#
_symmetry.space_group_name_H-M   'P 1'
#
loop_
_entity.id
_entity.type
_entity.pdbx_description
1 polymer ?
#
loop_
_entity_poly.entity_id
_entity_poly.type
_entity_poly.pdbx_seq_one_letter_code
_entity_poly.pdbx_strand_id
1 'polypeptide(L)'
;METLATLLTGSDRRECLLEFETFENSDPAKDVCGFCKRHLNQISISKDKTEEQKLVTNLPVHKLRAKQFYKLLNENLENAITFCFDLQQVQSLPRVPISKVSYAQQLPFYAFCVTDVTTRHPVFYTWTENRASRGSVEISSALLDFVRNVNIPEDVSTIQSFR
;
A
#
# COMPACT_ATOMS: atom_id res chain seq x y z
N MET A 1 26.95 -17.44 -3.87
CA MET A 1 26.27 -16.74 -2.76
C MET A 1 25.02 -16.10 -3.34
N GLU A 2 23.95 -16.88 -3.38
CA GLU A 2 22.65 -16.44 -3.88
C GLU A 2 22.04 -15.51 -2.83
N THR A 3 21.93 -14.23 -3.20
CA THR A 3 21.33 -13.19 -2.37
C THR A 3 19.87 -13.48 -2.11
N LEU A 4 19.47 -13.37 -0.85
CA LEU A 4 18.11 -13.50 -0.25
C LEU A 4 16.97 -12.72 -0.95
N ALA A 5 17.25 -12.00 -2.05
CA ALA A 5 16.29 -11.27 -2.87
C ALA A 5 15.32 -12.19 -3.65
N THR A 6 15.68 -13.46 -3.89
CA THR A 6 14.85 -14.39 -4.67
C THR A 6 13.70 -15.01 -3.87
N LEU A 7 13.68 -14.90 -2.53
CA LEU A 7 12.66 -15.53 -1.68
C LEU A 7 11.38 -14.68 -1.50
N LEU A 8 11.28 -13.52 -2.14
CA LEU A 8 10.16 -12.60 -1.96
C LEU A 8 9.21 -12.54 -3.17
N THR A 9 9.39 -13.34 -4.21
CA THR A 9 8.52 -13.35 -5.41
C THR A 9 7.26 -14.20 -5.22
N GLY A 10 6.48 -13.93 -4.16
CA GLY A 10 5.18 -14.59 -3.93
C GLY A 10 4.01 -13.66 -4.22
N SER A 11 3.06 -14.14 -5.03
CA SER A 11 1.79 -13.49 -5.42
C SER A 11 0.85 -13.12 -4.25
N ASP A 12 1.24 -13.42 -3.01
CA ASP A 12 0.45 -13.31 -1.78
C ASP A 12 0.49 -11.89 -1.15
N ARG A 13 1.22 -10.94 -1.76
CA ARG A 13 1.41 -9.58 -1.21
C ARG A 13 0.25 -8.62 -1.43
N ARG A 14 -0.69 -8.89 -2.35
CA ARG A 14 -1.65 -7.86 -2.82
C ARG A 14 -2.83 -7.60 -1.88
N GLU A 15 -3.03 -8.39 -0.83
CA GLU A 15 -4.22 -8.28 0.03
C GLU A 15 -3.99 -7.53 1.35
N CYS A 16 -2.76 -7.14 1.66
CA CYS A 16 -2.44 -6.49 2.93
C CYS A 16 -2.53 -4.96 2.93
N LEU A 17 -2.62 -4.31 1.76
CA LEU A 17 -2.38 -2.87 1.62
C LEU A 17 -3.60 -2.06 1.16
N LEU A 18 -4.76 -2.69 1.03
CA LEU A 18 -5.97 -1.99 0.64
C LEU A 18 -6.86 -1.86 1.86
N GLU A 19 -7.26 -0.61 2.13
CA GLU A 19 -8.24 -0.15 3.13
C GLU A 19 -7.63 0.28 4.48
N PHE A 20 -6.99 1.45 4.48
CA PHE A 20 -6.93 2.32 5.65
C PHE A 20 -7.48 3.70 5.24
N GLU A 21 -8.80 3.83 5.17
CA GLU A 21 -9.48 5.13 5.08
C GLU A 21 -9.86 5.55 6.51
N THR A 22 -9.20 6.59 7.03
CA THR A 22 -9.48 7.12 8.38
C THR A 22 -10.61 8.15 8.35
N PHE A 23 -11.69 7.89 9.11
CA PHE A 23 -12.70 8.91 9.46
C PHE A 23 -12.84 9.00 11.00
N GLU A 24 -13.13 10.22 11.47
CA GLU A 24 -12.95 10.80 12.81
C GLU A 24 -13.47 10.05 14.07
N ASN A 25 -12.72 10.24 15.16
CA ASN A 25 -13.14 10.30 16.58
C ASN A 25 -13.91 9.12 17.20
N SER A 26 -13.22 8.01 17.35
CA SER A 26 -13.18 7.13 18.53
C SER A 26 -12.00 6.18 18.28
N ASP A 27 -11.32 5.65 19.30
CA ASP A 27 -10.12 4.81 19.10
C ASP A 27 -10.31 3.87 17.90
N PRO A 28 -9.50 3.99 16.83
CA PRO A 28 -9.83 3.36 15.56
C PRO A 28 -9.96 1.86 15.78
N ALA A 29 -11.06 1.29 15.28
CA ALA A 29 -11.16 -0.15 15.14
C ALA A 29 -9.87 -0.61 14.46
N LYS A 30 -9.10 -1.49 15.11
CA LYS A 30 -7.86 -1.98 14.52
C LYS A 30 -8.26 -2.75 13.26
N ASP A 31 -8.10 -2.13 12.10
CA ASP A 31 -8.46 -2.77 10.84
C ASP A 31 -7.69 -4.08 10.70
N VAL A 32 -8.45 -5.14 10.49
CA VAL A 32 -7.93 -6.49 10.28
C VAL A 32 -7.77 -6.65 8.77
N CYS A 33 -6.56 -7.00 8.31
CA CYS A 33 -6.30 -7.15 6.88
C CYS A 33 -7.26 -8.16 6.22
N GLY A 34 -7.53 -7.96 4.92
CA GLY A 34 -8.44 -8.80 4.15
C GLY A 34 -8.12 -10.29 4.21
N PHE A 35 -6.83 -10.64 4.21
CA PHE A 35 -6.36 -12.02 4.38
C PHE A 35 -6.82 -12.63 5.71
N CYS A 36 -6.61 -11.92 6.82
CA CYS A 36 -7.00 -12.38 8.15
C CYS A 36 -8.52 -12.50 8.25
N LYS A 37 -9.27 -11.50 7.75
CA LYS A 37 -10.74 -11.54 7.78
C LYS A 37 -11.28 -12.71 6.97
N ARG A 38 -10.73 -12.96 5.77
CA ARG A 38 -11.10 -14.09 4.92
C ARG A 38 -10.82 -15.42 5.62
N HIS A 39 -9.63 -15.60 6.19
CA HIS A 39 -9.28 -16.84 6.88
C HIS A 39 -10.16 -17.08 8.10
N LEU A 40 -10.46 -16.05 8.91
CA LEU A 40 -11.39 -16.16 10.04
C LEU A 40 -12.79 -16.59 9.58
N ASN A 41 -13.30 -15.97 8.50
CA ASN A 41 -14.58 -16.35 7.93
C ASN A 41 -14.55 -17.81 7.41
N GLN A 42 -13.49 -18.22 6.73
CA GLN A 42 -13.35 -19.59 6.22
C GLN A 42 -13.27 -20.62 7.36
N ILE A 43 -12.55 -20.34 8.44
CA ILE A 43 -12.52 -21.18 9.65
C ILE A 43 -13.93 -21.33 10.23
N SER A 44 -14.70 -20.24 10.31
CA SER A 44 -16.05 -20.29 10.88
C SER A 44 -17.06 -21.10 10.05
N ILE A 45 -16.80 -21.28 8.75
CA ILE A 45 -17.70 -21.96 7.80
C ILE A 45 -17.21 -23.38 7.46
N SER A 46 -15.94 -23.70 7.69
CA SER A 46 -15.37 -24.98 7.26
C SER A 46 -15.97 -26.16 8.00
N LYS A 47 -16.34 -27.20 7.24
CA LYS A 47 -16.87 -28.48 7.78
C LYS A 47 -15.83 -29.58 7.80
N ASP A 48 -14.74 -29.41 7.05
CA ASP A 48 -13.62 -30.35 6.97
C ASP A 48 -12.52 -29.92 7.96
N LYS A 49 -12.20 -30.81 8.90
CA LYS A 49 -11.17 -30.59 9.93
C LYS A 49 -9.79 -30.38 9.34
N THR A 50 -9.48 -30.97 8.18
CA THR A 50 -8.14 -30.88 7.57
C THR A 50 -7.88 -29.47 7.04
N GLU A 51 -8.87 -28.89 6.36
CA GLU A 51 -8.80 -27.53 5.83
C GLU A 51 -8.88 -26.48 6.94
N GLU A 52 -9.72 -26.71 7.95
CA GLU A 52 -9.76 -25.87 9.15
C GLU A 52 -8.37 -25.73 9.79
N GLN A 53 -7.68 -26.86 9.96
CA GLN A 53 -6.37 -26.87 10.61
C GLN A 53 -5.29 -26.16 9.78
N LYS A 54 -5.36 -26.22 8.45
CA LYS A 54 -4.49 -25.43 7.56
C LYS A 54 -4.74 -23.93 7.73
N LEU A 55 -6.00 -23.51 7.70
CA LEU A 55 -6.38 -22.10 7.84
C LEU A 55 -5.97 -21.54 9.22
N VAL A 56 -6.18 -22.31 10.29
CA VAL A 56 -5.78 -21.97 11.65
C VAL A 56 -4.25 -21.86 11.76
N THR A 57 -3.48 -22.68 11.05
CA THR A 57 -2.01 -22.64 11.07
C THR A 57 -1.46 -21.46 10.26
N ASN A 58 -2.10 -21.11 9.13
CA ASN A 58 -1.66 -20.01 8.27
C ASN A 58 -1.82 -18.63 8.92
N LEU A 59 -2.80 -18.47 9.80
CA LEU A 59 -3.15 -17.18 10.39
C LEU A 59 -2.06 -16.65 11.36
N PRO A 60 -1.49 -17.46 12.29
CA PRO A 60 -0.30 -17.10 13.06
C PRO A 60 0.93 -16.83 12.19
N VAL A 61 1.17 -17.65 11.16
CA VAL A 61 2.31 -17.47 10.24
C VAL A 61 2.23 -16.11 9.55
N HIS A 62 1.05 -15.74 9.06
CA HIS A 62 0.80 -14.43 8.49
C HIS A 62 1.09 -13.28 9.48
N LYS A 63 0.58 -13.39 10.72
CA LYS A 63 0.84 -12.38 11.76
C LYS A 63 2.32 -12.26 12.12
N LEU A 64 3.05 -13.37 12.15
CA LEU A 64 4.50 -13.38 12.39
C LEU A 64 5.26 -12.70 11.23
N ARG A 65 4.89 -12.98 9.98
CA ARG A 65 5.45 -12.32 8.80
C ARG A 65 5.21 -10.81 8.82
N ALA A 66 3.99 -10.38 9.13
CA ALA A 66 3.66 -8.96 9.26
C ALA A 66 4.49 -8.30 10.37
N LYS A 67 4.59 -8.92 11.54
CA LYS A 67 5.41 -8.41 12.66
C LYS A 67 6.88 -8.28 12.26
N GLN A 68 7.43 -9.27 11.54
CA GLN A 68 8.81 -9.22 11.06
C GLN A 68 9.01 -8.14 10.01
N PHE A 69 8.05 -7.94 9.10
CA PHE A 69 8.09 -6.86 8.11
C PHE A 69 8.16 -5.48 8.78
N TYR A 70 7.28 -5.20 9.75
CA TYR A 70 7.33 -3.93 10.48
C TYR A 70 8.60 -3.75 11.32
N LYS A 71 9.20 -4.86 11.78
CA LYS A 71 10.51 -4.79 12.43
C LYS A 71 11.58 -4.31 11.45
N LEU A 72 11.65 -4.90 10.27
CA LEU A 72 12.58 -4.50 9.21
C LEU A 72 12.30 -3.08 8.69
N LEU A 73 11.04 -2.66 8.63
CA LEU A 73 10.65 -1.30 8.23
C LEU A 73 11.19 -0.23 9.19
N ASN A 74 11.24 -0.56 10.48
CA ASN A 74 11.71 0.34 11.54
C ASN A 74 13.21 0.20 11.82
N GLU A 75 13.91 -0.71 11.14
CA GLU A 75 15.36 -0.79 11.20
C GLU A 75 15.93 0.37 10.36
N ASN A 76 16.53 1.35 11.03
CA ASN A 76 17.24 2.43 10.36
C ASN A 76 18.49 1.84 9.68
N LEU A 77 18.46 1.80 8.35
CA LEU A 77 19.64 1.49 7.57
C LEU A 77 20.56 2.72 7.55
N GLU A 78 21.81 2.54 7.97
CA GLU A 78 22.84 3.58 7.84
C GLU A 78 23.01 3.93 6.36
N ASN A 79 23.16 5.23 6.06
CA ASN A 79 23.40 5.73 4.70
C ASN A 79 22.30 5.38 3.68
N ALA A 80 21.05 5.23 4.14
CA ALA A 80 19.89 5.00 3.28
C ALA A 80 18.79 6.02 3.53
N ILE A 81 18.10 6.42 2.45
CA ILE A 81 16.83 7.15 2.56
C ILE A 81 15.69 6.22 2.24
N THR A 82 14.65 6.32 3.07
CA THR A 82 13.44 5.53 2.96
C THR A 82 12.25 6.39 2.56
N PHE A 83 11.64 6.08 1.42
CA PHE A 83 10.41 6.73 0.97
C PHE A 83 9.24 5.74 0.99
N CYS A 84 8.05 6.24 1.29
CA CYS A 84 6.80 5.52 1.14
C CYS A 84 5.97 6.18 0.04
N PHE A 85 5.35 5.38 -0.82
CA PHE A 85 4.43 5.92 -1.81
C PHE A 85 3.18 5.05 -1.94
N ASP A 86 2.06 5.71 -2.18
CA ASP A 86 0.79 5.04 -2.45
C ASP A 86 -0.01 5.77 -3.52
N LEU A 87 -0.75 4.99 -4.30
CA LEU A 87 -1.71 5.50 -5.26
C LEU A 87 -3.10 5.34 -4.68
N GLN A 88 -3.70 6.47 -4.29
CA GLN A 88 -5.00 6.49 -3.65
C GLN A 88 -6.09 5.90 -4.53
N GLN A 89 -7.22 5.53 -3.91
CA GLN A 89 -8.40 5.09 -4.62
C GLN A 89 -8.84 6.14 -5.64
N VAL A 90 -9.16 5.67 -6.84
CA VAL A 90 -9.61 6.52 -7.95
C VAL A 90 -10.86 7.28 -7.54
N GLN A 91 -10.79 8.60 -7.60
CA GLN A 91 -11.91 9.48 -7.27
C GLN A 91 -12.68 9.82 -8.55
N SER A 92 -14.00 9.72 -8.51
CA SER A 92 -14.85 10.18 -9.62
C SER A 92 -15.19 11.65 -9.47
N LEU A 93 -14.85 12.47 -10.48
CA LEU A 93 -15.16 13.89 -10.51
C LEU A 93 -16.16 14.21 -11.64
N PRO A 94 -17.15 15.10 -11.41
CA PRO A 94 -17.48 15.76 -10.14
C PRO A 94 -18.26 14.87 -9.18
N ARG A 95 -18.03 15.03 -7.86
CA ARG A 95 -18.80 14.35 -6.82
C ARG A 95 -20.18 15.01 -6.68
N VAL A 96 -21.16 14.53 -7.45
CA VAL A 96 -22.54 15.05 -7.40
C VAL A 96 -23.39 14.15 -6.50
N PRO A 97 -24.05 14.68 -5.46
CA PRO A 97 -24.87 13.88 -4.52
C PRO A 97 -26.23 13.43 -5.11
N ILE A 98 -26.40 13.49 -6.43
CA ILE A 98 -27.66 13.20 -7.12
C ILE A 98 -27.49 11.90 -7.93
N SER A 99 -28.23 10.86 -7.55
CA SER A 99 -28.13 9.52 -8.15
C SER A 99 -28.31 9.50 -9.67
N LYS A 100 -29.13 10.40 -10.23
CA LYS A 100 -29.36 10.52 -11.68
C LYS A 100 -28.14 11.05 -12.45
N VAL A 101 -27.27 11.81 -11.80
CA VAL A 101 -26.04 12.37 -12.41
C VAL A 101 -24.86 11.39 -12.28
N SER A 102 -24.98 10.35 -11.43
CA SER A 102 -23.99 9.28 -11.33
C SER A 102 -23.84 8.44 -12.60
N TYR A 103 -24.83 8.50 -13.51
CA TYR A 103 -24.77 7.87 -14.84
C TYR A 103 -24.14 8.78 -15.91
N ALA A 104 -23.91 10.06 -15.61
CA ALA A 104 -23.08 10.90 -16.47
C ALA A 104 -21.62 10.46 -16.36
N GLN A 105 -20.84 10.62 -17.42
CA GLN A 105 -19.42 10.24 -17.46
C GLN A 105 -18.67 10.94 -16.33
N GLN A 106 -18.32 10.18 -15.30
CA GLN A 106 -17.47 10.63 -14.22
C GLN A 106 -16.02 10.55 -14.71
N LEU A 107 -15.28 11.66 -14.59
CA LEU A 107 -13.87 11.72 -14.96
C LEU A 107 -13.04 11.11 -13.82
N PRO A 108 -12.25 10.05 -14.08
CA PRO A 108 -11.36 9.49 -13.08
C PRO A 108 -10.24 10.48 -12.73
N PHE A 109 -10.06 10.68 -11.43
CA PHE A 109 -9.01 11.47 -10.84
C PHE A 109 -8.06 10.55 -10.07
N TYR A 110 -6.77 10.69 -10.38
CA TYR A 110 -5.69 9.93 -9.80
C TYR A 110 -4.87 10.83 -8.90
N ALA A 111 -4.62 10.37 -7.67
CA ALA A 111 -3.78 11.04 -6.69
C ALA A 111 -2.71 10.07 -6.19
N PHE A 112 -1.46 10.37 -6.53
CA PHE A 112 -0.28 9.59 -6.14
C PHE A 112 0.50 10.37 -5.09
N CYS A 113 0.68 9.76 -3.93
CA CYS A 113 1.38 10.37 -2.80
C CYS A 113 2.74 9.73 -2.65
N VAL A 114 3.79 10.56 -2.53
CA VAL A 114 5.13 10.13 -2.15
C VAL A 114 5.56 10.92 -0.92
N THR A 115 6.07 10.24 0.09
CA THR A 115 6.51 10.86 1.33
C THR A 115 7.82 10.24 1.79
N ASP A 116 8.70 11.07 2.34
CA ASP A 116 9.86 10.59 3.09
C ASP A 116 9.43 10.22 4.50
N VAL A 117 9.84 9.03 4.94
CA VAL A 117 9.51 8.50 6.27
C VAL A 117 10.13 9.36 7.38
N THR A 118 11.27 9.98 7.11
CA THR A 118 12.03 10.78 8.08
C THR A 118 11.43 12.17 8.23
N THR A 119 11.32 12.92 7.14
CA THR A 119 10.82 14.31 7.15
C THR A 119 9.30 14.40 7.21
N ARG A 120 8.58 13.35 6.80
CA ARG A 120 7.11 13.27 6.78
C ARG A 120 6.45 14.41 5.99
N HIS A 121 7.09 14.83 4.90
CA HIS A 121 6.53 15.80 3.97
C HIS A 121 5.95 15.10 2.74
N PRO A 122 4.61 14.91 2.65
CA PRO A 122 3.99 14.25 1.51
C PRO A 122 3.90 15.20 0.31
N VAL A 123 4.26 14.68 -0.86
CA VAL A 123 4.10 15.31 -2.17
C VAL A 123 3.03 14.57 -2.95
N PHE A 124 2.02 15.31 -3.44
CA PHE A 124 0.92 14.76 -4.21
C PHE A 124 1.07 15.07 -5.69
N TYR A 125 1.16 14.02 -6.49
CA TYR A 125 1.06 14.07 -7.95
C TYR A 125 -0.36 13.73 -8.35
N THR A 126 -1.08 14.69 -8.92
CA THR A 126 -2.48 14.53 -9.28
C THR A 126 -2.71 14.73 -10.77
N TRP A 127 -3.46 13.83 -11.39
CA TRP A 127 -3.88 13.97 -12.78
C TRP A 127 -5.23 13.32 -13.03
N THR A 128 -5.85 13.71 -14.14
CA THR A 128 -7.12 13.17 -14.60
C THR A 128 -6.88 12.26 -15.81
N GLU A 129 -7.79 11.32 -16.06
CA GLU A 129 -7.67 10.35 -17.16
C GLU A 129 -7.49 11.00 -18.55
N ASN A 130 -8.06 12.18 -18.77
CA ASN A 130 -7.88 12.91 -20.03
C ASN A 130 -6.46 13.45 -20.25
N ARG A 131 -5.62 13.47 -19.21
CA ARG A 131 -4.22 13.92 -19.32
C ARG A 131 -3.26 12.75 -19.45
N ALA A 132 -3.44 11.72 -18.62
CA ALA A 132 -2.57 10.57 -18.62
C ALA A 132 -3.26 9.35 -18.00
N SER A 133 -2.72 8.17 -18.28
CA SER A 133 -3.28 6.91 -17.81
C SER A 133 -2.87 6.63 -16.36
N ARG A 134 -3.42 5.56 -15.76
CA ARG A 134 -3.01 5.06 -14.43
C ARG A 134 -1.83 4.09 -14.52
N GLY A 135 -1.02 4.21 -15.58
CA GLY A 135 0.02 3.26 -15.92
C GLY A 135 1.25 3.35 -15.04
N SER A 136 2.15 2.39 -15.21
CA SER A 136 3.45 2.41 -14.56
C SER A 136 4.33 3.56 -15.06
N VAL A 137 4.08 4.08 -16.26
CA VAL A 137 4.86 5.17 -16.87
C VAL A 137 4.64 6.47 -16.09
N GLU A 138 3.38 6.81 -15.81
CA GLU A 138 3.00 7.99 -15.04
C GLU A 138 3.47 7.91 -13.59
N ILE A 139 3.40 6.72 -12.99
CA ILE A 139 3.92 6.49 -11.63
C ILE A 139 5.45 6.65 -11.62
N SER A 140 6.14 6.12 -12.63
CA SER A 140 7.60 6.20 -12.72
C SER A 140 8.08 7.62 -12.98
N SER A 141 7.36 8.40 -13.78
CA SER A 141 7.70 9.81 -14.01
C SER A 141 7.50 10.66 -12.76
N ALA A 142 6.43 10.43 -12.01
CA ALA A 142 6.19 11.08 -10.72
C ALA A 142 7.28 10.71 -9.69
N LEU A 143 7.65 9.44 -9.60
CA LEU A 143 8.75 8.99 -8.73
C LEU A 143 10.09 9.61 -9.12
N LEU A 144 10.39 9.68 -10.42
CA LEU A 144 11.63 10.27 -10.91
C LEU A 144 11.70 11.77 -10.63
N ASP A 145 10.59 12.48 -10.79
CA ASP A 145 10.48 13.89 -10.43
C ASP A 145 10.71 14.08 -8.92
N PHE A 146 10.08 13.26 -8.08
CA PHE A 146 10.26 13.31 -6.63
C PHE A 146 11.72 13.12 -6.22
N VAL A 147 12.38 12.08 -6.73
CA VAL A 147 13.79 11.77 -6.41
C VAL A 147 14.73 12.89 -6.84
N ARG A 148 14.43 13.58 -7.95
CA ARG A 148 15.24 14.71 -8.43
C ARG A 148 15.07 15.98 -7.60
N ASN A 149 13.89 16.18 -7.03
CA ASN A 149 13.55 17.39 -6.28
C ASN A 149 13.81 17.24 -4.77
N VAL A 150 13.96 16.01 -4.27
CA VAL A 150 14.36 15.75 -2.88
C VAL A 150 15.84 16.07 -2.68
N ASN A 151 16.15 16.73 -1.56
CA ASN A 151 17.52 16.94 -1.13
C ASN A 151 18.06 15.63 -0.53
N ILE A 152 18.83 14.89 -1.33
CA ILE A 152 19.51 13.65 -0.94
C ILE A 152 20.89 14.04 -0.40
N PRO A 153 21.20 13.82 0.89
CA PRO A 153 22.51 14.11 1.42
C PRO A 153 23.57 13.17 0.81
N GLU A 154 24.79 13.68 0.62
CA GLU A 154 25.87 13.01 -0.14
C GLU A 154 26.36 11.70 0.49
N ASP A 155 26.02 11.44 1.75
CA ASP A 155 26.32 10.23 2.51
C ASP A 155 25.40 9.05 2.16
N VAL A 156 24.33 9.27 1.39
CA VAL A 156 23.33 8.25 1.09
C VAL A 156 23.76 7.41 -0.12
N SER A 157 24.00 6.13 0.14
CA SER A 157 24.42 5.14 -0.87
C SER A 157 23.25 4.34 -1.45
N THR A 158 22.12 4.26 -0.73
CA THR A 158 21.00 3.38 -1.08
C THR A 158 19.66 4.07 -0.87
N ILE A 159 18.75 3.88 -1.83
CA ILE A 159 17.36 4.34 -1.72
C ILE A 159 16.48 3.11 -1.48
N GLN A 160 15.76 3.12 -0.37
CA GLN A 160 14.74 2.12 -0.06
C GLN A 160 13.36 2.72 -0.28
N SER A 161 12.47 1.93 -0.88
CA SER A 161 11.09 2.35 -1.06
C SER A 161 10.12 1.27 -0.63
N PHE A 162 9.01 1.72 -0.04
CA PHE A 162 7.91 0.89 0.40
C PHE A 162 6.62 1.32 -0.27
N ARG A 163 5.79 0.32 -0.56
CA ARG A 163 4.40 0.46 -0.99
C ARG A 163 3.54 -0.33 -0.02
#